data_AF-A0A8R7RB01-F1
#
_entry.id   AF-A0A8R7RB01-F1
#
_cell.length_a   1.000
_cell.length_b   1.000
_cell.length_c   1.000
_cell.angle_alpha   90.00
_cell.angle_beta   90.00
_cell.angle_gamma   90.00
#
_symmetry.space_group_name_H-M   'P 1'
#
loop_
_entity.id
_entity.type
_entity.pdbx_description
1 polymer ?
#
loop_
_entity_poly.entity_id
_entity_poly.type
_entity_poly.pdbx_seq_one_letter_code
_entity_poly.pdbx_strand_id
1 'polypeptide(L)'
;MDRPGGLATLREMYDEWPFFRVTIDLLEMVFAKGDPGIAALYDKLLVPEDLWPFGEQLRANYAETQSLLLKVAGHEDLLESDPYLRQRLLLRDSYITALNVCQAYTLKRIRDGEFRPATRPPLSKEFIDETAESLMELNPSSEYDPGLEDTLILTMKGIAAGMQNTG
;
A
#
# COMPACT_ATOMS: atom_id res chain seq x y z
N MET A 1 -11.38 9.83 29.31
CA MET A 1 -10.00 9.45 29.72
C MET A 1 -9.06 10.57 29.27
N ASP A 2 -9.26 11.79 29.74
CA ASP A 2 -8.45 12.94 29.31
C ASP A 2 -7.90 13.63 30.56
N ARG A 3 -6.61 13.43 30.85
CA ARG A 3 -5.94 14.09 31.98
C ARG A 3 -5.33 15.38 31.43
N PRO A 4 -5.66 16.55 32.00
CA PRO A 4 -5.05 17.80 31.58
C PRO A 4 -3.52 17.70 31.79
N GLY A 5 -2.76 17.76 30.70
CA GLY A 5 -1.29 17.63 30.68
C GLY A 5 -0.73 16.43 29.91
N GLY A 6 -1.55 15.44 29.55
CA GLY A 6 -1.05 14.20 28.90
C GLY A 6 -0.29 14.45 27.58
N LEU A 7 -0.80 15.35 26.72
CA LEU A 7 -0.14 15.69 25.46
C LEU A 7 1.19 16.42 25.67
N ALA A 8 1.27 17.28 26.69
CA ALA A 8 2.50 18.01 27.00
C ALA A 8 3.60 17.05 27.47
N THR A 9 3.26 16.09 28.32
CA THR A 9 4.19 15.03 28.75
C THR A 9 4.64 14.16 27.57
N LEU A 10 3.75 13.78 26.65
CA LEU A 10 4.14 13.00 25.47
C LEU A 10 5.08 13.77 24.53
N ARG A 11 4.89 15.08 24.39
CA ARG A 11 5.80 15.96 23.64
C ARG A 11 7.17 16.06 24.31
N GLU A 12 7.21 16.27 25.62
CA GLU A 12 8.46 16.28 26.39
C GLU A 12 9.20 14.94 26.26
N MET A 13 8.49 13.81 26.29
CA MET A 13 9.07 12.50 26.03
C MET A 13 9.64 12.37 24.62
N TYR A 14 8.97 12.93 23.61
CA TYR A 14 9.50 12.97 22.24
C TYR A 14 10.79 13.80 22.15
N ASP A 15 10.84 14.91 22.87
CA ASP A 15 11.99 15.80 22.85
C ASP A 15 13.20 15.29 23.64
N GLU A 16 12.97 14.77 24.84
CA GLU A 16 14.02 14.43 25.79
C GLU A 16 14.36 12.94 25.86
N TRP A 17 13.48 12.05 25.37
CA TRP A 17 13.69 10.60 25.47
C TRP A 17 13.96 9.95 24.10
N PRO A 18 15.24 9.63 23.79
CA PRO A 18 15.61 9.05 22.49
C PRO A 18 14.86 7.77 22.10
N PHE A 19 14.52 6.91 23.07
CA PHE A 19 13.74 5.70 22.80
C PHE A 19 12.32 6.01 22.30
N PHE A 20 11.66 6.98 22.93
CA PHE A 20 10.32 7.39 22.54
C PHE A 20 10.35 8.09 21.18
N ARG A 21 11.32 8.97 20.95
CA ARG A 21 11.57 9.62 19.65
C ARG A 21 11.70 8.61 18.52
N VAL A 22 12.64 7.65 18.63
CA VAL A 22 12.88 6.66 17.56
C VAL A 22 11.64 5.80 17.30
N THR A 23 10.86 5.49 18.33
CA THR A 23 9.61 4.72 18.17
C THR A 23 8.56 5.52 17.38
N ILE A 24 8.37 6.80 17.72
CA ILE A 24 7.45 7.70 17.02
C ILE A 24 7.91 7.94 15.58
N ASP A 25 9.20 8.17 15.35
CA ASP A 25 9.78 8.38 14.02
C ASP A 25 9.61 7.13 13.13
N LEU A 26 9.76 5.93 13.70
CA LEU A 26 9.51 4.68 12.98
C LEU A 26 8.03 4.56 12.58
N LEU A 27 7.11 4.83 13.50
CA LEU A 27 5.68 4.84 13.19
C LEU A 27 5.36 5.87 12.11
N GLU A 28 5.90 7.08 12.22
CA GLU A 28 5.69 8.16 11.25
C GLU A 28 6.13 7.77 9.84
N MET A 29 7.28 7.10 9.72
CA MET A 29 7.75 6.53 8.46
C MET A 29 6.80 5.46 7.91
N VAL A 30 6.24 4.59 8.76
CA VAL A 30 5.28 3.57 8.33
C VAL A 30 3.99 4.22 7.84
N PHE A 31 3.49 5.24 8.54
CA PHE A 31 2.34 6.02 8.10
C PHE A 31 2.61 6.72 6.76
N ALA A 32 3.81 7.25 6.53
CA ALA A 32 4.17 7.89 5.27
C ALA A 32 4.19 6.95 4.06
N LYS A 33 4.30 5.63 4.27
CA LYS A 33 4.24 4.61 3.22
C LYS A 33 2.83 4.03 3.03
N GLY A 34 1.91 4.30 3.95
CA GLY A 34 0.56 3.76 3.93
C GLY A 34 -0.39 4.64 3.14
N ASP A 35 -1.26 4.02 2.34
CA ASP A 35 -2.33 4.72 1.64
C ASP A 35 -3.70 4.08 1.97
N PRO A 36 -4.52 4.74 2.82
CA PRO A 36 -5.86 4.28 3.15
C PRO A 36 -6.80 4.18 1.93
N GLY A 37 -6.56 4.97 0.88
CA GLY A 37 -7.31 4.93 -0.37
C GLY A 37 -7.04 3.64 -1.15
N ILE A 38 -5.78 3.19 -1.19
CA ILE A 38 -5.44 1.88 -1.74
C ILE A 38 -6.06 0.77 -0.90
N ALA A 39 -6.00 0.83 0.43
CA ALA A 39 -6.68 -0.14 1.27
C ALA A 39 -8.19 -0.22 0.98
N ALA A 40 -8.85 0.93 0.79
CA ALA A 40 -10.27 0.98 0.42
C ALA A 40 -10.55 0.36 -0.97
N LEU A 41 -9.63 0.48 -1.93
CA LEU A 41 -9.74 -0.18 -3.24
C LEU A 41 -9.72 -1.71 -3.10
N TYR A 42 -8.85 -2.25 -2.24
CA TYR A 42 -8.79 -3.70 -1.97
C TYR A 42 -10.09 -4.19 -1.33
N ASP A 43 -10.62 -3.45 -0.35
CA ASP A 43 -11.91 -3.79 0.27
C ASP A 43 -13.03 -3.84 -0.78
N LYS A 44 -13.15 -2.80 -1.60
CA LYS A 44 -14.20 -2.72 -2.63
C LYS A 44 -14.12 -3.84 -3.67
N LEU A 45 -12.91 -4.32 -3.98
CA LEU A 45 -12.71 -5.32 -5.04
C LEU A 45 -12.72 -6.76 -4.54
N LEU A 46 -12.27 -7.02 -3.31
CA LEU A 46 -11.97 -8.36 -2.82
C LEU A 46 -12.78 -8.77 -1.59
N VAL A 47 -13.40 -7.82 -0.88
CA VAL A 47 -14.10 -8.06 0.38
C VAL A 47 -15.61 -7.98 0.13
N PRO A 48 -16.40 -8.93 0.67
CA PRO A 48 -17.85 -8.87 0.53
C PRO A 48 -18.45 -7.66 1.29
N GLU A 49 -19.59 -7.17 0.79
CA GLU A 49 -20.17 -5.87 1.19
C GLU A 49 -20.54 -5.80 2.67
N ASP A 50 -20.83 -6.94 3.30
CA ASP A 50 -21.16 -7.07 4.72
C ASP A 50 -19.98 -6.70 5.64
N LEU A 51 -18.75 -6.81 5.16
CA LEU A 51 -17.52 -6.49 5.92
C LEU A 51 -16.98 -5.09 5.66
N TRP A 52 -17.57 -4.33 4.73
CA TRP A 52 -17.10 -2.97 4.42
C TRP A 52 -17.14 -2.00 5.61
N PRO A 53 -18.16 -2.00 6.49
CA PRO A 53 -18.17 -1.13 7.67
C PRO A 53 -16.98 -1.37 8.61
N PHE A 54 -16.50 -2.61 8.68
CA PHE A 54 -15.33 -2.95 9.49
C PHE A 54 -14.04 -2.37 8.88
N GLY A 55 -13.89 -2.45 7.57
CA GLY A 55 -12.77 -1.82 6.85
C GLY A 55 -12.77 -0.29 6.98
N GLU A 56 -13.95 0.33 6.93
CA GLU A 56 -14.10 1.78 7.17
C GLU A 56 -13.69 2.17 8.60
N GLN A 57 -14.09 1.38 9.61
CA GLN A 57 -13.68 1.61 10.99
C GLN A 57 -12.16 1.52 11.17
N LEU A 58 -11.51 0.54 10.53
CA LEU A 58 -10.04 0.41 10.58
C LEU A 58 -9.34 1.63 9.95
N ARG A 59 -9.85 2.13 8.81
CA ARG A 59 -9.32 3.35 8.17
C ARG A 59 -9.55 4.60 9.01
N ALA A 60 -10.69 4.70 9.69
CA ALA A 60 -10.95 5.81 10.61
C ALA A 60 -9.96 5.80 11.77
N ASN A 61 -9.72 4.63 12.39
CA ASN A 61 -8.72 4.47 13.45
C ASN A 61 -7.30 4.78 12.96
N TYR A 62 -6.97 4.41 11.72
CA TYR A 62 -5.68 4.75 11.10
C TYR A 62 -5.49 6.27 11.00
N ALA A 63 -6.49 6.99 10.48
CA ALA A 63 -6.44 8.45 10.35
C ALA A 63 -6.38 9.16 11.71
N GLU A 64 -7.13 8.66 12.70
CA GLU A 64 -7.08 9.18 14.06
C GLU A 64 -5.69 8.98 14.68
N THR A 65 -5.13 7.77 14.55
CA THR A 65 -3.78 7.45 15.07
C THR A 65 -2.71 8.33 14.42
N GLN A 66 -2.79 8.52 13.10
CA GLN A 66 -1.88 9.42 12.37
C GLN A 66 -1.98 10.86 12.88
N SER A 67 -3.18 11.38 13.10
CA SER A 67 -3.39 12.74 13.63
C SER A 67 -2.84 12.88 15.05
N LEU A 68 -3.02 11.87 15.90
CA LEU A 68 -2.47 11.87 17.26
C LEU A 68 -0.94 11.79 17.26
N LEU A 69 -0.36 10.98 16.37
CA LEU A 69 1.08 10.86 16.20
C LEU A 69 1.71 12.21 15.83
N LEU A 70 1.16 12.90 14.83
CA LEU A 70 1.62 14.23 14.41
C LEU A 70 1.52 15.26 15.55
N LYS A 71 0.43 15.23 16.33
CA LYS A 71 0.28 16.10 17.50
C LYS A 71 1.35 15.86 18.56
N VAL A 72 1.76 14.60 18.76
CA VAL A 72 2.81 14.21 19.73
C VAL A 72 4.19 14.59 19.21
N ALA A 73 4.48 14.35 17.93
CA ALA A 73 5.75 14.74 17.31
C ALA A 73 5.89 16.27 17.14
N GLY A 74 4.77 16.99 17.08
CA GLY A 74 4.76 18.44 16.83
C GLY A 74 4.94 18.81 15.36
N HIS A 75 4.74 17.85 14.44
CA HIS A 75 4.83 18.06 12.99
C HIS A 75 3.45 18.40 12.40
N GLU A 76 3.41 19.25 11.37
CA GLU A 76 2.21 19.53 10.59
C GLU A 76 1.95 18.45 9.52
N ASP A 77 3.03 17.92 8.94
CA ASP A 77 3.03 16.90 7.90
C ASP A 77 3.85 15.67 8.31
N LEU A 78 3.55 14.51 7.73
CA LEU A 78 4.38 13.32 7.88
C LEU A 78 5.79 13.54 7.31
N LEU A 79 6.80 13.07 8.04
CA LEU A 79 8.23 13.14 7.71
C LEU A 79 8.71 14.58 7.53
N GLU A 80 8.17 15.54 8.30
CA GLU A 80 8.63 16.93 8.30
C GLU A 80 10.11 17.04 8.72
N SER A 81 10.54 16.16 9.64
CA SER A 81 11.92 16.04 10.11
C SER A 81 12.89 15.43 9.09
N ASP A 82 12.41 14.72 8.06
CA ASP A 82 13.25 14.11 7.01
C ASP A 82 12.67 14.36 5.59
N PRO A 83 12.89 15.57 5.03
CA PRO A 83 12.39 15.91 3.70
C PRO A 83 13.03 15.07 2.58
N TYR A 84 14.25 14.57 2.80
CA TYR A 84 14.94 13.71 1.82
C TYR A 84 14.29 12.33 1.74
N LEU A 85 13.85 11.76 2.87
CA LEU A 85 13.06 10.54 2.89
C LEU A 85 11.69 10.76 2.26
N ARG A 86 10.99 11.86 2.61
CA ARG A 86 9.69 12.22 2.01
C ARG A 86 9.76 12.27 0.48
N GLN A 87 10.76 12.95 -0.09
CA GLN A 87 10.93 13.03 -1.54
C GLN A 87 11.19 11.65 -2.18
N ARG A 88 11.98 10.78 -1.52
CA ARG A 88 12.27 9.44 -2.02
C ARG A 88 11.04 8.52 -2.03
N LEU A 89 10.16 8.65 -1.03
CA LEU A 89 8.90 7.91 -0.98
C LEU A 89 7.96 8.38 -2.09
N LEU A 90 7.75 9.68 -2.24
CA LEU A 90 6.89 10.25 -3.28
C LEU A 90 7.24 9.79 -4.71
N LEU A 91 8.54 9.68 -5.02
CA LEU A 91 9.00 9.18 -6.33
C LEU A 91 8.65 7.71 -6.58
N ARG A 92 8.53 6.91 -5.52
CA ARG A 92 8.20 5.47 -5.60
C ARG A 92 6.70 5.24 -5.55
N ASP A 93 5.96 6.09 -4.85
CA ASP A 93 4.52 5.94 -4.60
C ASP A 93 3.72 5.81 -5.90
N SER A 94 4.09 6.54 -6.96
CA SER A 94 3.40 6.44 -8.26
C SER A 94 3.49 5.03 -8.87
N TYR A 95 4.65 4.39 -8.77
CA TYR A 95 4.87 3.04 -9.30
C TYR A 95 4.23 1.98 -8.40
N ILE A 96 4.38 2.13 -7.08
CA ILE A 96 3.78 1.23 -6.08
C ILE A 96 2.25 1.27 -6.20
N THR A 97 1.67 2.45 -6.36
CA THR A 97 0.24 2.66 -6.55
C THR A 97 -0.26 1.95 -7.82
N ALA A 98 0.43 2.11 -8.94
CA ALA A 98 0.07 1.42 -10.17
C ALA A 98 0.10 -0.11 -10.00
N LEU A 99 1.13 -0.64 -9.31
CA LEU A 99 1.24 -2.07 -9.03
C LEU A 99 0.15 -2.56 -8.08
N ASN A 100 -0.21 -1.81 -7.04
CA ASN A 100 -1.30 -2.13 -6.11
C ASN A 100 -2.65 -2.22 -6.85
N VAL A 101 -2.94 -1.26 -7.71
CA VAL A 101 -4.16 -1.29 -8.54
C VAL A 101 -4.15 -2.54 -9.43
N CYS A 102 -3.06 -2.80 -10.15
CA CYS A 102 -2.91 -4.00 -10.99
C CYS A 102 -3.08 -5.29 -10.16
N GLN A 103 -2.51 -5.34 -8.96
CA GLN A 103 -2.61 -6.49 -8.07
C GLN A 103 -4.06 -6.73 -7.62
N ALA A 104 -4.77 -5.69 -7.18
CA ALA A 104 -6.16 -5.82 -6.72
C ALA A 104 -7.10 -6.34 -7.82
N TYR A 105 -6.95 -5.83 -9.05
CA TYR A 105 -7.72 -6.34 -10.20
C TYR A 105 -7.31 -7.77 -10.60
N THR A 106 -6.02 -8.10 -10.55
CA THR A 106 -5.53 -9.45 -10.84
C THR A 106 -6.07 -10.45 -9.83
N LEU A 107 -6.05 -10.12 -8.54
CA LEU A 107 -6.63 -10.94 -7.47
C LEU A 107 -8.14 -11.12 -7.64
N LYS A 108 -8.85 -10.07 -8.07
CA LYS A 108 -10.28 -10.17 -8.35
C LYS A 108 -10.55 -11.17 -9.47
N ARG A 109 -9.79 -11.11 -10.57
CA ARG A 109 -9.90 -12.06 -11.70
C ARG A 109 -9.57 -13.51 -11.30
N ILE A 110 -8.58 -13.69 -10.41
CA ILE A 110 -8.19 -15.01 -9.91
C ILE A 110 -9.28 -15.61 -9.01
N ARG A 111 -9.91 -14.80 -8.16
CA ARG A 111 -10.95 -15.26 -7.21
C ARG A 111 -12.33 -15.39 -7.84
N ASP A 112 -12.63 -14.53 -8.80
CA ASP A 112 -13.91 -14.46 -9.51
C ASP A 112 -13.68 -14.75 -10.99
N GLY A 113 -13.76 -16.03 -11.36
CA GLY A 113 -13.52 -16.49 -12.74
C GLY A 113 -14.53 -15.98 -13.78
N GLU A 114 -15.67 -15.44 -13.33
CA GLU A 114 -16.67 -14.78 -14.17
C GLU A 114 -16.29 -13.33 -14.49
N PHE A 115 -15.43 -12.71 -13.67
CA PHE A 115 -14.93 -11.35 -13.89
C PHE A 115 -13.87 -11.32 -15.00
N ARG A 116 -14.33 -11.36 -16.25
CA ARG A 116 -13.47 -11.21 -17.44
C ARG A 116 -13.52 -9.78 -17.97
N PRO A 117 -12.44 -8.98 -17.85
CA PRO A 117 -12.40 -7.68 -18.50
C PRO A 117 -12.49 -7.84 -20.02
N ALA A 118 -13.11 -6.86 -20.70
CA ALA A 118 -13.19 -6.86 -22.15
C ALA A 118 -11.79 -6.98 -22.77
N THR A 119 -11.61 -7.97 -23.65
CA THR A 119 -10.36 -8.16 -24.37
C THR A 119 -10.06 -6.93 -25.22
N ARG A 120 -8.89 -6.34 -25.01
CA ARG A 120 -8.41 -5.19 -25.78
C ARG A 120 -7.41 -5.67 -26.83
N PRO A 121 -7.35 -5.01 -28.00
CA PRO A 121 -6.30 -5.30 -28.97
C PRO A 121 -4.92 -5.04 -28.34
N PRO A 122 -3.90 -5.84 -28.71
CA PRO A 122 -2.56 -5.69 -28.16
C PRO A 122 -2.00 -4.30 -28.47
N LEU A 123 -1.43 -3.67 -27.44
CA LEU A 123 -0.85 -2.32 -27.52
C LEU A 123 0.62 -2.35 -27.99
N SER A 124 1.36 -3.43 -27.71
CA SER A 124 2.74 -3.61 -28.17
C SER A 124 2.75 -4.07 -29.63
N LYS A 125 3.51 -3.34 -30.47
CA LYS A 125 3.77 -3.71 -31.86
C LYS A 125 5.09 -4.44 -32.05
N GLU A 126 5.85 -4.63 -30.98
CA GLU A 126 7.23 -5.16 -31.03
C GLU A 126 7.28 -6.70 -31.08
N PHE A 127 6.19 -7.40 -30.76
CA PHE A 127 6.13 -8.87 -30.72
C PHE A 127 4.92 -9.40 -31.53
N ILE A 128 4.84 -9.02 -32.81
CA ILE A 128 3.72 -9.44 -33.67
C ILE A 128 3.82 -10.94 -34.04
N ASP A 129 5.03 -11.51 -34.04
CA ASP A 129 5.29 -12.90 -34.43
C ASP A 129 5.37 -13.90 -33.26
N GLU A 130 5.55 -13.43 -32.02
CA GLU A 130 5.53 -14.29 -30.82
C GLU A 130 4.16 -14.20 -30.14
N THR A 131 3.46 -15.33 -30.04
CA THR A 131 2.19 -15.39 -29.29
C THR A 131 2.42 -14.99 -27.85
N ALA A 132 1.57 -14.12 -27.28
CA ALA A 132 1.68 -13.66 -25.89
C ALA A 132 1.77 -14.82 -24.87
N GLU A 133 1.20 -15.98 -25.20
CA GLU A 133 1.29 -17.23 -24.43
C GLU A 133 2.73 -17.77 -24.32
N SER A 134 3.56 -17.58 -25.35
CA SER A 134 4.99 -17.99 -25.36
C SER A 134 5.87 -17.10 -24.48
N LEU A 135 5.38 -15.92 -24.07
CA LEU A 135 6.09 -15.05 -23.13
C LEU A 135 5.65 -15.28 -21.67
N MET A 136 4.60 -16.08 -21.46
CA MET A 136 4.00 -16.41 -20.15
C MET A 136 4.46 -17.79 -19.67
N GLU A 137 5.77 -18.05 -19.76
CA GLU A 137 6.39 -19.35 -19.46
C GLU A 137 6.90 -19.50 -18.02
N LEU A 138 6.70 -18.49 -17.15
CA LEU A 138 7.30 -18.51 -15.82
C LEU A 138 6.65 -19.57 -14.91
N ASN A 139 5.38 -19.93 -15.12
CA ASN A 139 4.73 -21.08 -14.47
C ASN A 139 3.81 -21.88 -15.41
N PRO A 140 4.33 -22.86 -16.18
CA PRO A 140 3.54 -23.66 -17.12
C PRO A 140 2.60 -24.67 -16.45
N SER A 141 2.64 -24.80 -15.12
CA SER A 141 1.79 -25.69 -14.32
C SER A 141 0.69 -24.98 -13.53
N SER A 142 0.44 -23.70 -13.82
CA SER A 142 -0.58 -22.92 -13.11
C SER A 142 -2.00 -23.46 -13.35
N GLU A 143 -2.81 -23.51 -12.29
CA GLU A 143 -4.24 -23.81 -12.37
C GLU A 143 -5.08 -22.60 -12.83
N TYR A 144 -4.47 -21.42 -12.96
CA TYR A 144 -5.13 -20.16 -13.33
C TYR A 144 -4.92 -19.82 -14.81
N ASP A 145 -5.71 -18.87 -15.34
CA ASP A 145 -5.55 -18.38 -16.71
C ASP A 145 -4.09 -17.95 -16.97
N PRO A 146 -3.51 -18.28 -18.14
CA PRO A 146 -2.12 -17.98 -18.47
C PRO A 146 -1.75 -16.51 -18.20
N GLY A 147 -0.63 -16.30 -17.50
CA GLY A 147 -0.08 -14.98 -17.16
C GLY A 147 -0.70 -14.27 -15.95
N LEU A 148 -1.80 -14.76 -15.35
CA LEU A 148 -2.36 -14.16 -14.13
C LEU A 148 -1.45 -14.35 -12.92
N GLU A 149 -0.93 -15.57 -12.73
CA GLU A 149 -0.02 -15.88 -11.62
C GLU A 149 1.29 -15.08 -11.75
N ASP A 150 1.86 -15.01 -12.96
CA ASP A 150 3.08 -14.26 -13.25
C ASP A 150 2.89 -12.77 -12.98
N THR A 151 1.76 -12.20 -13.42
CA THR A 151 1.40 -10.81 -13.14
C THR A 151 1.28 -10.58 -11.63
N LEU A 152 0.65 -11.50 -10.91
CA LEU A 152 0.55 -11.41 -9.45
C LEU A 152 1.93 -11.45 -8.79
N ILE A 153 2.81 -12.37 -9.19
CA ILE A 153 4.18 -12.48 -8.68
C ILE A 153 4.99 -11.20 -8.96
N LEU A 154 4.88 -10.64 -10.17
CA LEU A 154 5.55 -9.39 -10.52
C LEU A 154 5.06 -8.22 -9.66
N THR A 155 3.74 -8.10 -9.44
CA THR A 155 3.20 -7.05 -8.57
C THR A 155 3.67 -7.23 -7.12
N MET A 156 3.68 -8.46 -6.57
CA MET A 156 4.19 -8.74 -5.23
C MET A 156 5.66 -8.36 -5.08
N LYS A 157 6.51 -8.75 -6.04
CA LYS A 157 7.93 -8.40 -6.04
C LYS A 157 8.16 -6.90 -6.15
N GLY A 158 7.42 -6.22 -7.02
CA GLY A 158 7.54 -4.78 -7.23
C GLY A 158 7.08 -3.96 -6.02
N ILE A 159 5.96 -4.32 -5.40
CA ILE A 159 5.48 -3.66 -4.18
C ILE A 159 6.46 -3.87 -3.03
N ALA A 160 6.95 -5.11 -2.82
CA ALA A 160 7.94 -5.39 -1.78
C ALA A 160 9.25 -4.58 -1.97
N ALA A 161 9.73 -4.49 -3.21
CA ALA A 161 10.92 -3.70 -3.55
C ALA A 161 10.71 -2.19 -3.32
N GLY A 162 9.50 -1.68 -3.56
CA GLY A 162 9.15 -0.28 -3.37
C GLY A 162 8.97 0.12 -1.90
N MET A 163 8.27 -0.73 -1.12
CA MET A 163 7.96 -0.48 0.29
C MET A 163 9.19 -0.59 1.21
N GLN A 164 10.13 -1.47 0.84
CA GLN A 164 11.35 -1.74 1.63
C GLN A 164 11.00 -2.04 3.10
N ASN A 165 11.80 -1.58 4.06
CA ASN A 165 11.59 -1.85 5.48
C ASN A 165 10.34 -1.12 6.01
N THR A 166 9.36 -1.86 6.53
CA THR A 166 8.09 -1.32 7.05
C THR A 166 7.85 -1.63 8.53
N GLY A 167 8.77 -2.32 9.21
CA GLY A 167 8.67 -2.72 10.62
C GLY A 167 9.53 -3.93 10.93
#